data_AF-K2CE87-F1
#
_entry.id   AF-K2CE87-F1
#
_cell.length_a   1.000
_cell.length_b   1.000
_cell.length_c   1.000
_cell.angle_alpha   90.00
_cell.angle_beta   90.00
_cell.angle_gamma   90.00
#
_symmetry.space_group_name_H-M   'P 1'
#
loop_
_entity.id
_entity.type
_entity.pdbx_description
1 polymer ?
#
loop_
_entity_poly.entity_id
_entity_poly.type
_entity_poly.pdbx_seq_one_letter_code
_entity_poly.pdbx_strand_id
1 'polypeptide(L)'
;ISSGIDTADYETATVLDSLGDLLTDYWILVVLFVICLLLFIILAYVCHYIALGGIYHGASLAKQGKPVHFWALCQAGTQTFWRVLGVTLLFSISLGLAVTSIVLCLIFLAFTIIGLILVIPGIFLLILITIPASWFVAALFSFTIQGIVIERLTIWDSITAAYRLFKKNWVHTLVAYASVVGWNVAAVIVTLLILVLIAMPVAIFGMVAYTSQAWLAFGLAMLAALSLFGVLALFIKGISQSFAAHAWHGFYIACRDSSAVEQ
;
A
#
# COMPACT_ATOMS: atom_id res chain seq x y z
N ILE A 1 -8.57 -46.10 -14.86
CA ILE A 1 -8.36 -44.64 -14.64
C ILE A 1 -9.49 -44.02 -13.77
N SER A 2 -10.59 -44.72 -13.46
CA SER A 2 -11.71 -44.14 -12.68
C SER A 2 -11.72 -44.43 -11.16
N SER A 3 -10.61 -44.82 -10.53
CA SER A 3 -10.59 -45.20 -9.10
C SER A 3 -9.82 -44.22 -8.20
N GLY A 4 -9.39 -43.07 -8.72
CA GLY A 4 -8.58 -42.08 -7.99
C GLY A 4 -9.30 -40.78 -7.62
N ILE A 5 -10.58 -40.63 -7.98
CA ILE A 5 -11.35 -39.40 -7.71
C ILE A 5 -12.05 -39.48 -6.35
N ASP A 6 -12.50 -40.67 -5.93
CA ASP A 6 -13.29 -40.83 -4.70
C ASP A 6 -12.52 -40.50 -3.41
N THR A 7 -11.24 -40.82 -3.29
CA THR A 7 -10.51 -40.68 -2.01
C THR A 7 -10.22 -39.23 -1.60
N ALA A 8 -10.07 -38.32 -2.56
CA ALA A 8 -9.80 -36.90 -2.27
C ALA A 8 -11.05 -36.16 -1.76
N ASP A 9 -12.23 -36.60 -2.22
CA ASP A 9 -13.51 -36.04 -1.79
C ASP A 9 -13.85 -36.47 -0.34
N TYR A 10 -13.43 -37.67 0.09
CA TYR A 10 -13.60 -38.11 1.48
C TYR A 10 -12.66 -37.39 2.46
N GLU A 11 -11.39 -37.14 2.12
CA GLU A 11 -10.48 -36.38 3.01
C GLU A 11 -10.93 -34.93 3.20
N THR A 12 -11.38 -34.27 2.14
CA THR A 12 -11.86 -32.88 2.22
C THR A 12 -13.16 -32.77 3.01
N ALA A 13 -14.09 -33.71 2.86
CA ALA A 13 -15.31 -33.78 3.67
C ALA A 13 -15.00 -33.97 5.16
N THR A 14 -14.01 -34.82 5.49
CA THR A 14 -13.61 -35.09 6.88
C THR A 14 -12.94 -33.87 7.54
N VAL A 15 -12.14 -33.10 6.79
CA VAL A 15 -11.54 -31.83 7.27
C VAL A 15 -12.61 -30.76 7.48
N LEU A 16 -13.60 -30.66 6.58
CA LEU A 16 -14.69 -29.69 6.72
C LEU A 16 -15.60 -29.99 7.91
N ASP A 17 -15.94 -31.26 8.14
CA ASP A 17 -16.73 -31.67 9.30
C ASP A 17 -15.98 -31.44 10.61
N SER A 18 -14.69 -31.78 10.67
CA SER A 18 -13.86 -31.52 11.86
C SER A 18 -13.67 -30.02 12.13
N LEU A 19 -13.60 -29.17 11.10
CA LEU A 19 -13.63 -27.72 11.26
C LEU A 19 -15.00 -27.24 11.73
N GLY A 20 -16.09 -27.84 11.24
CA GLY A 20 -17.47 -27.55 11.68
C GLY A 20 -17.66 -27.84 13.17
N ASP A 21 -17.21 -29.00 13.63
CA ASP A 21 -17.27 -29.40 15.03
C ASP A 21 -16.39 -28.49 15.91
N LEU A 22 -15.16 -28.17 15.49
CA LEU A 22 -14.30 -27.21 16.20
C LEU A 22 -14.91 -25.80 16.26
N LEU A 23 -15.53 -25.33 15.17
CA LEU A 23 -16.20 -24.03 15.15
C LEU A 23 -17.42 -24.03 16.06
N THR A 24 -18.14 -25.15 16.18
CA THR A 24 -19.35 -25.26 17.01
C THR A 24 -19.00 -25.38 18.49
N ASP A 25 -17.99 -26.19 18.83
CA ASP A 25 -17.51 -26.37 20.20
C ASP A 25 -16.77 -25.13 20.74
N TYR A 26 -16.06 -24.40 19.87
CA TYR A 26 -15.23 -23.24 20.24
C TYR A 26 -15.69 -21.92 19.63
N TRP A 27 -16.97 -21.78 19.25
CA TRP A 27 -17.47 -20.58 18.57
C TRP A 27 -17.18 -19.28 19.33
N ILE A 28 -17.20 -19.30 20.66
CA ILE A 28 -16.88 -18.15 21.51
C ILE A 28 -15.40 -17.74 21.36
N LEU A 29 -14.47 -18.71 21.34
CA LEU A 29 -13.05 -18.43 21.15
C LEU A 29 -12.78 -17.88 19.74
N VAL A 30 -13.47 -18.40 18.74
CA VAL A 30 -13.38 -17.92 17.35
C VAL A 30 -13.88 -16.48 17.24
N VAL A 31 -15.04 -16.16 17.82
CA VAL A 31 -15.58 -14.79 17.86
C VAL A 31 -14.62 -13.84 18.58
N LEU A 32 -14.09 -14.25 19.74
CA LEU A 32 -13.11 -13.45 20.49
C LEU A 32 -11.84 -13.21 19.67
N PHE A 33 -11.32 -14.25 19.01
CA PHE A 33 -10.15 -14.14 18.14
C PHE A 33 -10.38 -13.16 17.00
N VAL A 34 -11.53 -13.23 16.32
CA VAL A 34 -11.90 -12.30 15.25
C VAL A 34 -12.00 -10.86 15.77
N ILE A 35 -12.60 -10.64 16.94
CA ILE A 35 -12.69 -9.31 17.57
C ILE A 35 -11.29 -8.77 17.90
N CYS A 36 -10.42 -9.59 18.52
CA CYS A 36 -9.04 -9.21 18.81
C CYS A 36 -8.26 -8.87 17.54
N LEU A 37 -8.43 -9.65 16.47
CA LEU A 37 -7.79 -9.40 15.19
C LEU A 37 -8.29 -8.11 14.54
N LEU A 38 -9.59 -7.84 14.60
CA LEU A 38 -10.19 -6.60 14.10
C LEU A 38 -9.66 -5.38 14.88
N LEU A 39 -9.60 -5.46 16.21
CA LEU A 39 -9.02 -4.41 17.05
C LEU A 39 -7.55 -4.17 16.72
N PHE A 40 -6.77 -5.23 16.51
CA PHE A 40 -5.37 -5.13 16.10
C PHE A 40 -5.22 -4.41 14.76
N ILE A 41 -6.05 -4.75 13.77
CA ILE A 41 -6.04 -4.08 12.45
C ILE A 41 -6.36 -2.59 12.59
N ILE A 42 -7.40 -2.25 13.37
CA ILE A 42 -7.78 -0.85 13.61
C ILE A 42 -6.62 -0.09 14.29
N LEU A 43 -5.99 -0.69 15.30
CA LEU A 43 -4.86 -0.08 16.01
C LEU A 43 -3.66 0.14 15.08
N ALA A 44 -3.34 -0.84 14.24
CA ALA A 44 -2.27 -0.76 13.24
C ALA A 44 -2.58 0.35 12.22
N TYR A 45 -3.83 0.48 11.79
CA TYR A 45 -4.28 1.52 10.87
C TYR A 45 -4.14 2.92 11.48
N VAL A 46 -4.57 3.11 12.74
CA VAL A 46 -4.41 4.37 13.47
C VAL A 46 -2.92 4.72 13.61
N CYS A 47 -2.10 3.75 14.01
CA CYS A 47 -0.65 3.92 14.15
C CYS A 47 0.01 4.35 12.83
N HIS A 48 -0.42 3.76 11.70
CA HIS A 48 0.10 4.12 10.37
C HIS A 48 -0.09 5.61 10.04
N TYR A 49 -1.27 6.18 10.29
CA TYR A 49 -1.52 7.60 9.98
C TYR A 49 -0.81 8.56 10.93
N ILE A 50 -0.70 8.19 12.21
CA ILE A 50 0.10 8.95 13.17
C ILE A 50 1.56 8.95 12.72
N ALA A 51 2.09 7.80 12.34
CA ALA A 51 3.45 7.67 11.82
C ALA A 51 3.65 8.50 10.55
N LEU A 52 2.67 8.53 9.65
CA LEU A 52 2.72 9.32 8.42
C LEU A 52 2.84 10.83 8.73
N GLY A 53 2.02 11.37 9.63
CA GLY A 53 2.14 12.75 10.09
C GLY A 53 3.49 13.04 10.76
N GLY A 54 3.97 12.10 11.57
CA GLY A 54 5.29 12.16 12.22
C GLY A 54 6.45 12.18 11.22
N ILE A 55 6.41 11.39 10.16
CA ILE A 55 7.45 11.33 9.12
C ILE A 55 7.55 12.69 8.39
N TYR A 56 6.43 13.27 7.96
CA TYR A 56 6.45 14.58 7.29
C TYR A 56 6.91 15.71 8.21
N HIS A 57 6.49 15.69 9.47
CA HIS A 57 6.94 16.67 10.46
C HIS A 57 8.44 16.52 10.77
N GLY A 58 8.91 15.29 10.93
CA GLY A 58 10.32 14.96 11.15
C GLY A 58 11.20 15.36 9.97
N ALA A 59 10.74 15.17 8.74
CA ALA A 59 11.45 15.64 7.55
C ALA A 59 11.65 17.17 7.55
N SER A 60 10.67 17.93 8.06
CA SER A 60 10.78 19.38 8.21
C SER A 60 11.77 19.77 9.31
N LEU A 61 11.74 19.10 10.46
CA LEU A 61 12.68 19.35 11.56
C LEU A 61 14.13 19.02 11.17
N ALA A 62 14.34 17.89 10.48
CA ALA A 62 15.65 17.47 10.01
C ALA A 62 16.26 18.50 9.05
N LYS A 63 15.46 19.07 8.14
CA LYS A 63 15.91 20.16 7.25
C LYS A 63 16.25 21.45 8.00
N GLN A 64 15.56 21.74 9.10
CA GLN A 64 15.85 22.90 9.94
C GLN A 64 17.05 22.69 10.87
N GLY A 65 17.71 21.53 10.82
CA GLY A 65 18.81 21.18 11.73
C GLY A 65 18.37 21.04 13.20
N LYS A 66 17.07 20.91 13.46
CA LYS A 66 16.53 20.79 14.82
C LYS A 66 16.59 19.33 15.29
N PRO A 67 16.84 19.10 16.60
CA PRO A 67 16.83 17.75 17.15
C PRO A 67 15.45 17.12 16.96
N VAL A 68 15.44 15.86 16.53
CA VAL A 68 14.22 15.10 16.28
C VAL A 68 13.96 14.17 17.47
N HIS A 69 12.96 14.50 18.29
CA HIS A 69 12.53 13.64 19.40
C HIS A 69 11.31 12.81 19.00
N PHE A 70 11.38 11.50 19.24
CA PHE A 70 10.29 10.55 18.90
C PHE A 70 8.93 10.99 19.46
N TRP A 71 8.90 11.44 20.72
CA TRP A 71 7.66 11.88 21.36
C TRP A 71 7.02 13.09 20.67
N ALA A 72 7.85 14.06 20.23
CA ALA A 72 7.37 15.22 19.50
C ALA A 72 6.77 14.85 18.13
N LEU A 73 7.35 13.85 17.44
CA LEU A 73 6.81 13.33 16.18
C LEU A 73 5.47 12.63 16.38
N CYS A 74 5.34 11.83 17.43
CA CYS A 74 4.09 11.14 17.76
C CYS A 74 2.98 12.15 18.09
N GLN A 75 3.30 13.18 18.87
CA GLN A 75 2.35 14.25 19.20
C GLN A 75 1.93 15.07 17.98
N ALA A 76 2.85 15.36 17.05
CA ALA A 76 2.52 16.03 15.80
C ALA A 76 1.59 15.16 14.92
N GLY A 77 1.85 13.84 14.86
CA GLY A 77 1.02 12.88 14.16
C GLY A 77 -0.39 12.76 14.72
N THR A 78 -0.55 12.72 16.05
CA THR A 78 -1.87 12.63 16.69
C THR A 78 -2.70 13.91 16.50
N GLN A 79 -2.09 15.09 16.54
CA GLN A 79 -2.79 16.36 16.29
C GLN A 79 -3.34 16.48 14.87
N THR A 80 -2.68 15.86 13.91
CA THR A 80 -3.04 15.93 12.48
C THR A 80 -3.83 14.70 12.01
N PHE A 81 -3.92 13.66 12.85
CA PHE A 81 -4.51 12.37 12.55
C PHE A 81 -5.86 12.46 11.82
N TRP A 82 -6.85 13.15 12.40
CA TRP A 82 -8.19 13.24 11.81
C TRP A 82 -8.22 13.93 10.45
N ARG A 83 -7.37 14.95 10.26
CA ARG A 83 -7.30 15.67 8.98
C ARG A 83 -6.62 14.83 7.91
N VAL A 84 -5.53 14.16 8.27
CA VAL A 84 -4.80 13.25 7.36
C VAL A 84 -5.65 12.03 7.00
N LEU A 85 -6.34 11.44 7.99
CA LEU A 85 -7.29 10.34 7.78
C LEU A 85 -8.43 10.79 6.85
N GLY A 86 -9.03 11.95 7.13
CA GLY A 86 -10.11 12.49 6.31
C GLY A 86 -9.70 12.73 4.86
N VAL A 87 -8.53 13.30 4.62
CA VAL A 87 -7.99 13.46 3.26
C VAL A 87 -7.72 12.12 2.61
N THR A 88 -7.11 11.18 3.33
CA THR A 88 -6.82 9.86 2.77
C THR A 88 -8.09 9.14 2.36
N LEU A 89 -9.11 9.14 3.23
CA LEU A 89 -10.40 8.54 2.94
C LEU A 89 -11.08 9.23 1.74
N LEU A 90 -11.02 10.57 1.66
CA LEU A 90 -11.59 11.32 0.53
C LEU A 90 -10.89 10.98 -0.79
N PHE A 91 -9.55 10.93 -0.81
CA PHE A 91 -8.77 10.55 -1.99
C PHE A 91 -9.00 9.09 -2.38
N SER A 92 -8.98 8.17 -1.42
CA SER A 92 -9.21 6.73 -1.67
C SER A 92 -10.62 6.45 -2.19
N ILE A 93 -11.65 7.07 -1.60
CA ILE A 93 -13.03 6.93 -2.09
C ILE A 93 -13.17 7.53 -3.49
N SER A 94 -12.63 8.73 -3.73
CA SER A 94 -12.73 9.39 -5.03
C SER A 94 -12.03 8.58 -6.13
N LEU A 95 -10.82 8.08 -5.85
CA LEU A 95 -10.08 7.23 -6.79
C LEU A 95 -10.79 5.89 -6.99
N GLY A 96 -11.28 5.27 -5.92
CA GLY A 96 -12.05 4.03 -5.97
C GLY A 96 -13.28 4.16 -6.84
N LEU A 97 -14.11 5.19 -6.62
CA LEU A 97 -15.29 5.47 -7.43
C LEU A 97 -14.94 5.70 -8.90
N ALA A 98 -13.87 6.46 -9.18
CA ALA A 98 -13.41 6.69 -10.54
C ALA A 98 -13.02 5.38 -11.24
N VAL A 99 -12.18 4.56 -10.60
CA VAL A 99 -11.73 3.28 -11.16
C VAL A 99 -12.90 2.31 -11.33
N THR A 100 -13.76 2.15 -10.32
CA THR A 100 -14.93 1.27 -10.37
C THR A 100 -15.89 1.69 -11.49
N SER A 101 -16.12 2.99 -11.67
CA SER A 101 -16.99 3.49 -12.75
C SER A 101 -16.45 3.14 -14.13
N ILE A 102 -15.13 3.28 -14.34
CA ILE A 102 -14.52 2.96 -15.63
C ILE A 102 -14.53 1.43 -15.87
N VAL A 103 -14.20 0.63 -14.85
CA VAL A 103 -14.23 -0.83 -14.95
C VAL A 103 -15.64 -1.33 -15.27
N LEU A 104 -16.66 -0.80 -14.61
CA LEU A 104 -18.06 -1.12 -14.92
C LEU A 104 -18.40 -0.79 -16.39
N CYS A 105 -17.98 0.38 -16.87
CA CYS A 105 -18.19 0.77 -18.26
C CYS A 105 -17.53 -0.23 -19.25
N LEU A 106 -16.30 -0.67 -18.97
CA LEU A 106 -15.61 -1.68 -19.78
C LEU A 106 -16.32 -3.04 -19.75
N ILE A 107 -16.83 -3.45 -18.60
CA ILE A 107 -17.61 -4.70 -18.45
C ILE A 107 -18.90 -4.61 -19.29
N PHE A 108 -19.66 -3.52 -19.18
CA PHE A 108 -20.86 -3.31 -19.99
C PHE A 108 -20.55 -3.29 -21.50
N LEU A 109 -19.44 -2.67 -21.89
CA LEU A 109 -18.99 -2.69 -23.27
C LEU A 109 -18.70 -4.12 -23.73
N ALA A 110 -18.02 -4.92 -22.91
CA ALA A 110 -17.65 -6.31 -23.23
C ALA A 110 -18.85 -7.24 -23.52
N PHE A 111 -20.03 -6.95 -22.96
CA PHE A 111 -21.25 -7.71 -23.23
C PHE A 111 -21.84 -7.47 -24.64
N THR A 112 -21.29 -6.53 -25.42
CA THR A 112 -21.68 -6.30 -26.82
C THR A 112 -20.74 -7.05 -27.78
N ILE A 113 -21.26 -7.56 -28.90
CA ILE A 113 -20.47 -8.31 -29.90
C ILE A 113 -19.29 -7.48 -30.45
N ILE A 114 -19.51 -6.17 -30.64
CA ILE A 114 -18.47 -5.19 -31.04
C ILE A 114 -17.51 -4.90 -29.87
N GLY A 115 -18.03 -4.99 -28.65
CA GLY A 115 -17.32 -4.75 -27.41
C GLY A 115 -16.13 -5.66 -27.18
N LEU A 116 -16.22 -6.96 -27.51
CA LEU A 116 -15.09 -7.88 -27.33
C LEU A 116 -13.83 -7.42 -28.09
N ILE A 117 -14.01 -6.85 -29.29
CA ILE A 117 -12.92 -6.30 -30.11
C ILE A 117 -12.42 -4.97 -29.53
N LEU A 118 -13.32 -4.16 -28.95
CA LEU A 118 -13.00 -2.87 -28.35
C LEU A 118 -12.44 -2.94 -26.92
N VAL A 119 -12.58 -4.07 -26.22
CA VAL A 119 -12.09 -4.24 -24.85
C VAL A 119 -10.57 -4.13 -24.79
N ILE A 120 -9.84 -4.77 -25.71
CA ILE A 120 -8.37 -4.71 -25.75
C ILE A 120 -7.87 -3.26 -25.90
N PRO A 121 -8.26 -2.50 -26.95
CA PRO A 121 -7.86 -1.10 -27.07
C PRO A 121 -8.42 -0.23 -25.92
N GLY A 122 -9.59 -0.57 -25.37
CA GLY A 122 -10.14 0.07 -24.18
C GLY A 122 -9.26 -0.09 -22.93
N ILE A 123 -8.69 -1.28 -22.70
CA ILE A 123 -7.74 -1.53 -21.60
C ILE A 123 -6.43 -0.76 -21.84
N PHE A 124 -5.92 -0.73 -23.07
CA PHE A 124 -4.73 0.07 -23.38
C PHE A 124 -4.96 1.56 -23.12
N LEU A 125 -6.13 2.09 -23.52
CA LEU A 125 -6.51 3.47 -23.24
C LEU A 125 -6.65 3.72 -21.73
N LEU A 126 -7.24 2.77 -20.99
CA LEU A 126 -7.36 2.83 -19.54
C LEU A 126 -5.98 2.97 -18.89
N ILE A 127 -5.02 2.12 -19.26
CA ILE A 127 -3.66 2.17 -18.72
C ILE A 127 -3.02 3.52 -19.05
N LEU A 128 -3.16 3.97 -20.29
CA LEU A 128 -2.60 5.25 -20.75
C LEU A 128 -3.14 6.46 -19.98
N ILE A 129 -4.41 6.45 -19.58
CA ILE A 129 -5.04 7.52 -18.77
C ILE A 129 -4.72 7.35 -17.28
N THR A 130 -4.68 6.12 -16.79
CA THR A 130 -4.49 5.83 -15.36
C THR A 130 -3.10 6.24 -14.88
N ILE A 131 -2.05 6.06 -15.70
CA ILE A 131 -0.69 6.46 -15.34
C ILE A 131 -0.59 7.97 -15.00
N PRO A 132 -0.94 8.91 -15.90
CA PRO A 132 -0.88 10.35 -15.60
C PRO A 132 -1.89 10.76 -14.53
N ALA A 133 -3.07 10.13 -14.47
CA ALA A 133 -4.03 10.38 -13.40
C ALA A 133 -3.48 9.98 -12.02
N SER A 134 -2.82 8.82 -11.93
CA SER A 134 -2.21 8.34 -10.70
C SER A 134 -1.08 9.26 -10.23
N TRP A 135 -0.28 9.78 -11.16
CA TRP A 135 0.73 10.79 -10.87
C TRP A 135 0.13 12.07 -10.29
N PHE A 136 -0.87 12.63 -10.96
CA PHE A 136 -1.55 13.84 -10.52
C PHE A 136 -2.14 13.68 -9.12
N VAL A 137 -2.83 12.57 -8.89
CA VAL A 137 -3.45 12.23 -7.61
C VAL A 137 -2.38 12.06 -6.51
N ALA A 138 -1.28 11.35 -6.80
CA ALA A 138 -0.18 11.15 -5.85
C ALA A 138 0.50 12.46 -5.46
N ALA A 139 0.73 13.35 -6.43
CA ALA A 139 1.32 14.67 -6.18
C ALA A 139 0.39 15.54 -5.34
N LEU A 140 -0.89 15.65 -5.72
CA LEU A 140 -1.89 16.40 -4.96
C LEU A 140 -2.02 15.88 -3.53
N PHE A 141 -2.10 14.56 -3.35
CA PHE A 141 -2.19 13.94 -2.04
C PHE A 141 -0.98 14.28 -1.18
N SER A 142 0.23 14.14 -1.73
CA SER A 142 1.48 14.42 -1.02
C SER A 142 1.59 15.90 -0.61
N PHE A 143 1.23 16.84 -1.48
CA PHE A 143 1.21 18.27 -1.15
C PHE A 143 0.10 18.64 -0.16
N THR A 144 -1.06 17.98 -0.25
CA THR A 144 -2.16 18.21 0.69
C THR A 144 -1.77 17.78 2.11
N ILE A 145 -1.14 16.61 2.27
CA ILE A 145 -0.65 16.16 3.57
C ILE A 145 0.36 17.15 4.14
N GLN A 146 1.26 17.66 3.32
CA GLN A 146 2.26 18.63 3.76
C GLN A 146 1.64 19.97 4.19
N GLY A 147 0.64 20.48 3.47
CA GLY A 147 -0.13 21.65 3.92
C GLY A 147 -0.84 21.43 5.26
N ILE A 148 -1.36 20.23 5.50
CA ILE A 148 -1.98 19.87 6.78
C ILE A 148 -0.95 19.77 7.91
N VAL A 149 0.19 19.12 7.66
CA VAL A 149 1.18 18.80 8.70
C VAL A 149 2.08 19.97 9.03
N ILE A 150 2.53 20.72 8.01
CA ILE A 150 3.50 21.81 8.16
C ILE A 150 2.78 23.12 8.41
N GLU A 151 1.78 23.44 7.56
CA GLU A 151 1.09 24.73 7.58
C GLU A 151 -0.19 24.71 8.42
N ARG A 152 -0.57 23.55 8.98
CA ARG A 152 -1.76 23.35 9.83
C ARG A 152 -3.07 23.81 9.18
N LEU A 153 -3.11 23.81 7.84
CA LEU A 153 -4.27 24.21 7.06
C LEU A 153 -5.46 23.27 7.26
N THR A 154 -6.66 23.75 6.90
CA THR A 154 -7.85 22.89 6.82
C THR A 154 -7.76 21.96 5.61
N ILE A 155 -8.61 20.92 5.55
CA ILE A 155 -8.61 19.94 4.46
C ILE A 155 -8.78 20.63 3.10
N TRP A 156 -9.79 21.50 2.97
CA TRP A 156 -10.11 22.17 1.70
C TRP A 156 -9.02 23.17 1.31
N ASP A 157 -8.54 23.99 2.25
CA ASP A 157 -7.47 24.95 1.98
C ASP A 157 -6.18 24.24 1.53
N SER A 158 -5.88 23.09 2.13
CA SER A 158 -4.71 22.27 1.77
C SER A 158 -4.81 21.72 0.36
N ILE A 159 -5.99 21.25 -0.07
CA ILE A 159 -6.21 20.74 -1.43
C ILE A 159 -6.10 21.89 -2.44
N THR A 160 -6.71 23.05 -2.15
CA THR A 160 -6.63 24.22 -3.04
C THR A 160 -5.21 24.79 -3.13
N ALA A 161 -4.47 24.79 -2.03
CA ALA A 161 -3.06 25.16 -2.02
C ALA A 161 -2.21 24.16 -2.82
N ALA A 162 -2.42 22.85 -2.61
CA ALA A 162 -1.74 21.79 -3.34
C ALA A 162 -1.98 21.89 -4.86
N TYR A 163 -3.22 22.16 -5.28
CA TYR A 163 -3.56 22.33 -6.70
C TYR A 163 -2.90 23.57 -7.32
N ARG A 164 -2.90 24.70 -6.61
CA ARG A 164 -2.19 25.91 -7.06
C ARG A 164 -0.70 25.67 -7.21
N LEU A 165 -0.08 25.00 -6.23
CA LEU A 165 1.34 24.67 -6.24
C LEU A 165 1.69 23.71 -7.39
N PHE A 166 0.86 22.68 -7.58
CA PHE A 166 0.99 21.72 -8.69
C PHE A 166 0.91 22.43 -10.04
N LYS A 167 -0.11 23.26 -10.27
CA LYS A 167 -0.31 23.94 -11.56
C LYS A 167 0.85 24.86 -11.92
N LYS A 168 1.43 25.55 -10.92
CA LYS A 168 2.57 26.44 -11.11
C LYS A 168 3.88 25.68 -11.38
N ASN A 169 4.05 24.50 -10.78
CA ASN A 169 5.31 23.74 -10.81
C ASN A 169 5.16 22.32 -11.38
N TRP A 170 4.30 22.13 -12.38
CA TRP A 170 3.94 20.79 -12.87
C TRP A 170 5.16 20.02 -13.43
N VAL A 171 6.09 20.72 -14.10
CA VAL A 171 7.33 20.13 -14.64
C VAL A 171 8.23 19.61 -13.52
N HIS A 172 8.47 20.43 -12.48
CA HIS A 172 9.26 20.01 -11.32
C HIS A 172 8.59 18.87 -10.56
N THR A 173 7.27 18.88 -10.48
CA THR A 173 6.47 17.80 -9.89
C THR A 173 6.60 16.48 -10.68
N LEU A 174 6.75 16.56 -12.01
CA LEU A 174 6.98 15.39 -12.85
C LEU A 174 8.36 14.77 -12.58
N VAL A 175 9.40 15.60 -12.42
CA VAL A 175 10.76 15.14 -12.07
C VAL A 175 10.79 14.50 -10.68
N ALA A 176 10.08 15.10 -9.71
CA ALA A 176 9.90 14.54 -8.38
C ALA A 176 9.26 13.15 -8.43
N TYR A 177 8.18 13.03 -9.19
CA TYR A 177 7.49 11.76 -9.37
C TYR A 177 8.37 10.72 -10.07
N ALA A 178 9.07 11.09 -11.14
CA ALA A 178 9.99 10.19 -11.84
C ALA A 178 11.08 9.65 -10.91
N SER A 179 11.57 10.48 -9.97
CA SER A 179 12.54 10.07 -8.96
C SER A 179 11.96 9.06 -7.98
N VAL A 180 10.73 9.30 -7.50
CA VAL A 180 10.01 8.37 -6.60
C VAL A 180 9.67 7.06 -7.31
N VAL A 181 9.24 7.10 -8.57
CA VAL A 181 8.98 5.92 -9.38
C VAL A 181 10.27 5.14 -9.62
N GLY A 182 11.37 5.81 -9.99
CA GLY A 182 12.67 5.18 -10.17
C GLY A 182 13.16 4.45 -8.92
N TRP A 183 12.99 5.07 -7.74
CA TRP A 183 13.28 4.42 -6.46
C TRP A 183 12.40 3.19 -6.22
N ASN A 184 11.08 3.30 -6.45
CA ASN A 184 10.16 2.18 -6.26
C ASN A 184 10.49 1.01 -7.19
N VAL A 185 10.84 1.28 -8.46
CA VAL A 185 11.28 0.23 -9.40
C VAL A 185 12.54 -0.45 -8.89
N ALA A 186 13.55 0.31 -8.43
CA ALA A 186 14.76 -0.26 -7.84
C ALA A 186 14.45 -1.10 -6.59
N ALA A 187 13.59 -0.61 -5.70
CA ALA A 187 13.17 -1.33 -4.49
C ALA A 187 12.45 -2.65 -4.83
N VAL A 188 11.59 -2.67 -5.86
CA VAL A 188 10.93 -3.89 -6.35
C VAL A 188 11.94 -4.88 -6.89
N ILE A 189 12.90 -4.44 -7.71
CA ILE A 189 13.97 -5.31 -8.24
C ILE A 189 14.78 -5.94 -7.10
N VAL A 190 15.21 -5.14 -6.12
CA VAL A 190 15.93 -5.64 -4.94
C VAL A 190 15.07 -6.63 -4.15
N THR A 191 13.79 -6.34 -3.94
CA THR A 191 12.86 -7.24 -3.24
C THR A 191 12.72 -8.57 -3.97
N LEU A 192 12.62 -8.55 -5.31
CA LEU A 192 12.54 -9.76 -6.13
C LEU A 192 13.83 -10.58 -6.07
N LEU A 193 15.00 -9.93 -6.10
CA LEU A 193 16.28 -10.62 -5.96
C LEU A 193 16.40 -11.32 -4.60
N ILE A 194 15.99 -10.65 -3.51
CA ILE A 194 16.01 -11.27 -2.18
C ILE A 194 14.96 -12.38 -2.08
N LEU A 195 13.78 -12.21 -2.69
CA LEU A 195 12.77 -13.27 -2.75
C LEU A 195 13.33 -14.52 -3.44
N VAL A 196 14.01 -14.37 -4.58
CA VAL A 196 14.66 -15.49 -5.27
C VAL A 196 15.73 -16.14 -4.38
N LEU A 197 16.53 -15.33 -3.68
CA LEU A 197 17.56 -15.80 -2.77
C LEU A 197 16.99 -16.61 -1.60
N ILE A 198 15.85 -16.20 -1.03
CA ILE A 198 15.17 -16.91 0.07
C ILE A 198 14.38 -18.13 -0.46
N ALA A 199 13.74 -18.00 -1.62
CA ALA A 199 12.92 -19.05 -2.20
C ALA A 199 13.76 -20.25 -2.68
N MET A 200 14.99 -20.02 -3.15
CA MET A 200 15.89 -21.08 -3.63
C MET A 200 16.17 -22.16 -2.56
N PRO A 201 16.68 -21.83 -1.36
CA PRO A 201 16.86 -22.81 -0.28
C PRO A 201 15.56 -23.53 0.07
N VAL A 202 14.44 -22.80 0.15
CA VAL A 202 13.13 -23.35 0.52
C VAL A 202 12.63 -24.33 -0.53
N ALA A 203 12.83 -24.04 -1.81
CA ALA A 203 12.51 -24.93 -2.91
C ALA A 203 13.37 -26.20 -2.87
N ILE A 204 14.68 -26.07 -2.60
CA ILE A 204 15.60 -27.22 -2.49
C ILE A 204 15.21 -28.09 -1.29
N PHE A 205 15.02 -27.48 -0.10
CA PHE A 205 14.54 -28.19 1.09
C PHE A 205 13.17 -28.84 0.85
N GLY A 206 12.30 -28.18 0.09
CA GLY A 206 11.00 -28.73 -0.29
C GLY A 206 11.09 -29.96 -1.17
N MET A 207 11.98 -29.97 -2.15
CA MET A 207 12.20 -31.16 -2.98
C MET A 207 12.74 -32.34 -2.15
N VAL A 208 13.67 -32.09 -1.22
CA VAL A 208 14.23 -33.14 -0.34
C VAL A 208 13.19 -33.63 0.69
N ALA A 209 12.37 -32.73 1.23
CA ALA A 209 11.32 -33.10 2.17
C ALA A 209 10.20 -33.91 1.47
N TYR A 210 9.90 -33.60 0.21
CA TYR A 210 8.94 -34.34 -0.60
C TYR A 210 9.41 -35.78 -0.84
N THR A 211 10.69 -36.00 -1.16
CA THR A 211 11.23 -37.36 -1.38
C THR A 211 11.34 -38.19 -0.10
N SER A 212 11.48 -37.54 1.06
CA SER A 212 11.58 -38.19 2.37
C SER A 212 10.25 -38.34 3.11
N GLN A 213 9.12 -37.99 2.49
CA GLN A 213 7.77 -37.95 3.11
C GLN A 213 7.69 -37.08 4.37
N ALA A 214 8.62 -36.13 4.54
CA ALA A 214 8.68 -35.23 5.69
C ALA A 214 7.80 -33.99 5.48
N TRP A 215 6.50 -34.20 5.21
CA TRP A 215 5.55 -33.13 4.87
C TRP A 215 5.44 -32.04 5.96
N LEU A 216 5.53 -32.43 7.24
CA LEU A 216 5.56 -31.51 8.38
C LEU A 216 6.78 -30.57 8.34
N ALA A 217 7.96 -31.09 8.03
CA ALA A 217 9.19 -30.28 7.96
C ALA A 217 9.12 -29.28 6.80
N PHE A 218 8.54 -29.69 5.67
CA PHE A 218 8.31 -28.78 4.54
C PHE A 218 7.33 -27.66 4.89
N GLY A 219 6.19 -27.99 5.51
CA GLY A 219 5.19 -26.99 5.92
C GLY A 219 5.77 -25.95 6.86
N LEU A 220 6.57 -26.38 7.85
CA LEU A 220 7.26 -25.48 8.77
C LEU A 220 8.31 -24.60 8.08
N ALA A 221 9.10 -25.16 7.15
CA ALA A 221 10.09 -24.41 6.38
C ALA A 221 9.44 -23.34 5.49
N MET A 222 8.32 -23.67 4.83
CA MET A 222 7.56 -22.73 4.00
C MET A 222 6.96 -21.61 4.84
N LEU A 223 6.37 -21.93 6.00
CA LEU A 223 5.81 -20.94 6.91
C LEU A 223 6.88 -19.98 7.46
N ALA A 224 8.05 -20.51 7.81
CA ALA A 224 9.18 -19.69 8.24
C ALA A 224 9.68 -18.76 7.12
N ALA A 225 9.79 -19.28 5.89
CA ALA A 225 10.20 -18.50 4.73
C ALA A 225 9.21 -17.38 4.38
N LEU A 226 7.91 -17.68 4.39
CA LEU A 226 6.86 -16.71 4.11
C LEU A 226 6.82 -15.60 5.18
N SER A 227 7.04 -15.98 6.44
CA SER A 227 7.12 -15.04 7.57
C SER A 227 8.34 -14.13 7.46
N LEU A 228 9.51 -14.68 7.13
CA LEU A 228 10.74 -13.90 6.90
C LEU A 228 10.57 -12.94 5.71
N PHE A 229 9.98 -13.41 4.61
CA PHE A 229 9.67 -12.58 3.45
C PHE A 229 8.70 -11.45 3.80
N GLY A 230 7.65 -11.74 4.58
CA GLY A 230 6.68 -10.73 5.04
C GLY A 230 7.35 -9.62 5.85
N VAL A 231 8.21 -9.97 6.80
CA VAL A 231 8.97 -8.98 7.61
C VAL A 231 9.88 -8.12 6.71
N LEU A 232 10.59 -8.75 5.77
CA LEU A 232 11.46 -8.03 4.85
C LEU A 232 10.68 -7.09 3.92
N ALA A 233 9.56 -7.54 3.36
CA ALA A 233 8.72 -6.73 2.49
C ALA A 233 8.16 -5.50 3.24
N LEU A 234 7.75 -5.67 4.50
CA LEU A 234 7.33 -4.56 5.36
C LEU A 234 8.48 -3.57 5.63
N PHE A 235 9.68 -4.09 5.88
CA PHE A 235 10.88 -3.26 6.09
C PHE A 235 11.22 -2.41 4.85
N ILE A 236 11.26 -3.02 3.67
CA ILE A 236 11.53 -2.32 2.41
C ILE A 236 10.44 -1.28 2.12
N LYS A 237 9.17 -1.63 2.36
CA LYS A 237 8.04 -0.69 2.22
C LYS A 237 8.22 0.53 3.14
N GLY A 238 8.65 0.32 4.38
CA GLY A 238 8.93 1.42 5.33
C GLY A 238 10.04 2.35 4.85
N ILE A 239 11.13 1.80 4.30
CA ILE A 239 12.22 2.59 3.70
C ILE A 239 11.71 3.39 2.50
N SER A 240 10.99 2.74 1.58
CA SER A 240 10.45 3.39 0.38
C SER A 240 9.48 4.50 0.72
N GLN A 241 8.63 4.31 1.73
CA GLN A 241 7.71 5.35 2.20
C GLN A 241 8.47 6.54 2.81
N SER A 242 9.53 6.27 3.57
CA SER A 242 10.37 7.32 4.16
C SER A 242 11.10 8.12 3.08
N PHE A 243 11.70 7.44 2.09
CA PHE A 243 12.34 8.09 0.95
C PHE A 243 11.36 8.95 0.14
N ALA A 244 10.18 8.39 -0.18
CA ALA A 244 9.15 9.13 -0.92
C ALA A 244 8.70 10.38 -0.14
N ALA A 245 8.45 10.26 1.17
CA ALA A 245 8.07 11.40 2.00
C ALA A 245 9.16 12.48 2.02
N HIS A 246 10.44 12.11 2.16
CA HIS A 246 11.55 13.06 2.11
C HIS A 246 11.71 13.73 0.74
N ALA A 247 11.59 12.97 -0.35
CA ALA A 247 11.64 13.49 -1.70
C ALA A 247 10.52 14.53 -1.91
N TRP A 248 9.26 14.13 -1.69
CA TRP A 248 8.11 15.01 -1.82
C TRP A 248 8.20 16.25 -0.92
N HIS A 249 8.74 16.10 0.28
CA HIS A 249 8.95 17.23 1.18
C HIS A 249 10.00 18.20 0.67
N GLY A 250 11.10 17.68 0.12
CA GLY A 250 12.13 18.46 -0.54
C GLY A 250 11.57 19.32 -1.68
N PHE A 251 10.77 18.70 -2.53
CA PHE A 251 10.14 19.38 -3.67
C PHE A 251 9.08 20.38 -3.26
N TYR A 252 8.27 20.08 -2.26
CA TYR A 252 7.24 21.01 -1.75
C TYR A 252 7.85 22.32 -1.27
N ILE A 253 8.92 22.26 -0.46
CA ILE A 253 9.63 23.46 -0.01
C ILE A 253 10.20 24.24 -1.20
N ALA A 254 10.88 23.56 -2.14
CA ALA A 254 11.47 24.22 -3.31
C ALA A 254 10.41 24.92 -4.18
N CYS A 255 9.26 24.27 -4.40
CA CYS A 255 8.15 24.84 -5.17
C CYS A 255 7.46 25.99 -4.44
N ARG A 256 7.41 25.94 -3.10
CA ARG A 256 6.83 27.01 -2.29
C ARG A 256 7.73 28.24 -2.30
N ASP A 257 9.03 28.05 -2.10
CA ASP A 257 10.00 29.14 -2.05
C ASP A 257 10.11 29.83 -3.43
N SER A 258 10.07 29.07 -4.53
CA SER A 258 10.00 29.66 -5.89
C SER A 258 8.71 30.47 -6.09
N SER A 259 7.60 30.03 -5.49
CA SER A 259 6.33 30.74 -5.63
C SER A 259 6.24 32.03 -4.82
N ALA A 260 7.02 32.14 -3.74
CA ALA A 260 7.09 33.33 -2.89
C ALA A 260 7.98 34.44 -3.47
N VAL A 261 8.93 34.11 -4.35
CA VAL A 261 9.82 35.10 -5.01
C VAL A 261 9.13 35.86 -6.15
N GLU A 262 8.03 35.33 -6.69
CA GLU A 262 7.27 35.96 -7.78
C GLU A 262 6.09 36.83 -7.29
N GLN A 263 5.91 37.02 -5.98
CA GLN A 263 4.93 37.93 -5.38
C GLN A 263 5.61 39.20 -4.89
#